data_AF-A0A3D1LCT3-F1
#
_entry.id   AF-A0A3D1LCT3-F1
#
_cell.length_a   1.000
_cell.length_b   1.000
_cell.length_c   1.000
_cell.angle_alpha   90.00
_cell.angle_beta   90.00
_cell.angle_gamma   90.00
#
_symmetry.space_group_name_H-M   'P 1'
#
loop_
_entity.id
_entity.type
_entity.pdbx_description
1 polymer ?
#
loop_
_entity_poly.entity_id
_entity_poly.type
_entity_poly.pdbx_seq_one_letter_code
_entity_poly.pdbx_strand_id
1 'polypeptide(L)'
;MKHTVTLTRAQENIPTYIPKPPVALPMFFEKKPYQGATGRLYPLPYSDGITDEKKDVSYEVYTLENEYIQTKILPAIGGKILSGYDKVGSYDFIYRNHVIKPALVGLAGAWISGGIEFNWPQHHRPTTFSPVDYLLIENPD
;
A
#
# COMPACT_ATOMS: atom_id res chain seq x y z
N MET A 1 -8.89 6.32 32.62
CA MET A 1 -8.10 5.08 32.42
C MET A 1 -6.96 5.44 31.47
N LYS A 2 -5.74 4.92 31.67
CA LYS A 2 -4.68 5.12 30.67
C LYS A 2 -4.98 4.20 29.49
N HIS A 3 -5.42 4.78 28.37
CA HIS A 3 -5.64 4.04 27.14
C HIS A 3 -4.26 3.61 26.61
N THR A 4 -3.94 2.33 26.68
CA THR A 4 -2.64 1.82 26.24
C THR A 4 -2.72 1.53 24.74
N VAL A 5 -1.94 2.27 23.95
CA VAL A 5 -1.73 1.96 22.53
C VAL A 5 -0.64 0.90 22.42
N THR A 6 -0.87 -0.14 21.62
CA THR A 6 0.11 -1.20 21.37
C THR A 6 0.44 -1.24 19.89
N LEU A 7 1.72 -1.42 19.57
CA LEU A 7 2.21 -1.67 18.23
C LEU A 7 2.86 -3.06 18.19
N THR A 8 2.41 -3.92 17.28
CA THR A 8 3.00 -5.23 17.02
C THR A 8 3.45 -5.37 15.56
N ARG A 9 4.47 -6.19 15.32
CA ARG A 9 4.94 -6.56 13.98
C ARG A 9 4.82 -8.06 13.79
N ALA A 10 4.31 -8.50 12.64
CA ALA A 10 4.16 -9.91 12.32
C ALA A 10 4.37 -10.17 10.82
N GLN A 11 4.81 -11.38 10.48
CA GLN A 11 4.80 -11.86 9.10
C GLN A 11 3.40 -12.40 8.79
N GLU A 12 2.73 -11.81 7.79
CA GLU A 12 1.42 -12.23 7.32
C GLU A 12 1.52 -12.70 5.87
N ASN A 13 1.03 -13.91 5.60
CA ASN A 13 0.92 -14.40 4.22
C ASN A 13 -0.33 -13.80 3.58
N ILE A 14 -0.13 -12.94 2.58
CA ILE A 14 -1.22 -12.31 1.84
C ILE A 14 -1.20 -12.84 0.40
N PRO A 15 -2.31 -13.42 -0.08
CA PRO A 15 -2.40 -13.85 -1.46
C PRO A 15 -2.22 -12.66 -2.41
N THR A 16 -1.27 -12.78 -3.32
CA THR A 16 -0.79 -11.65 -4.14
C THR A 16 -0.63 -12.03 -5.59
N TYR A 17 -1.14 -11.20 -6.48
CA TYR A 17 -0.85 -11.27 -7.92
C TYR A 17 0.41 -10.48 -8.24
N ILE A 18 1.37 -11.11 -8.91
CA ILE A 18 2.70 -10.53 -9.12
C ILE A 18 2.68 -9.57 -10.32
N PRO A 19 3.10 -8.29 -10.17
CA PRO A 19 3.30 -7.42 -11.31
C PRO A 19 4.35 -7.99 -12.27
N LYS A 20 4.25 -7.68 -13.56
CA LYS A 20 5.36 -7.98 -14.48
C LYS A 20 6.60 -7.20 -14.06
N PRO A 21 7.82 -7.73 -14.32
CA PRO A 21 9.03 -6.96 -14.12
C PRO A 21 8.96 -5.65 -14.91
N PRO A 22 9.63 -4.58 -14.43
CA PRO A 22 9.69 -3.35 -15.17
C PRO A 22 10.28 -3.52 -16.58
N VAL A 23 9.84 -2.66 -17.51
CA VAL A 23 10.45 -2.57 -18.83
C VAL A 23 11.93 -2.17 -18.71
N ALA A 24 12.78 -2.75 -19.55
CA ALA A 24 14.23 -2.50 -19.48
C ALA A 24 14.62 -1.06 -19.88
N LEU A 25 13.81 -0.43 -20.74
CA LEU A 25 14.06 0.92 -21.23
C LEU A 25 13.35 1.96 -20.34
N PRO A 26 14.00 3.07 -19.98
CA PRO A 26 13.37 4.13 -19.22
C PRO A 26 12.23 4.78 -20.00
N MET A 27 11.14 5.08 -19.29
CA MET A 27 9.94 5.68 -19.88
C MET A 27 9.85 7.17 -19.57
N PHE A 28 9.76 7.99 -20.63
CA PHE A 28 9.60 9.44 -20.55
C PHE A 28 8.17 9.82 -20.94
N PHE A 29 7.25 9.73 -19.98
CA PHE A 29 5.87 10.15 -20.20
C PHE A 29 5.76 11.68 -20.07
N GLU A 30 5.45 12.37 -21.17
CA GLU A 30 5.21 13.82 -21.16
C GLU A 30 3.73 14.17 -21.03
N LYS A 31 2.84 13.36 -21.63
CA LYS A 31 1.40 13.65 -21.75
C LYS A 31 0.50 12.42 -21.48
N LYS A 32 0.95 11.49 -20.65
CA LYS A 32 0.13 10.32 -20.29
C LYS A 32 -1.13 10.81 -19.55
N PRO A 33 -2.35 10.56 -20.08
CA PRO A 33 -3.57 10.87 -19.35
C PRO A 33 -3.63 9.99 -18.11
N TYR A 34 -3.46 10.61 -16.96
CA TYR A 34 -3.34 9.92 -15.68
C TYR A 34 -4.21 10.61 -14.64
N GLN A 35 -5.50 10.22 -14.57
CA GLN A 35 -6.49 10.69 -13.58
C GLN A 35 -6.42 12.19 -13.23
N GLY A 36 -6.25 13.06 -14.24
CA GLY A 36 -6.20 14.53 -14.04
C GLY A 36 -4.87 15.09 -13.53
N ALA A 37 -3.80 14.30 -13.50
CA ALA A 37 -2.48 14.69 -13.04
C ALA A 37 -1.40 14.56 -14.14
N THR A 38 -0.25 15.21 -13.94
CA THR A 38 0.85 15.23 -14.92
C THR A 38 1.62 13.90 -14.89
N GLY A 39 1.65 13.17 -15.99
CA GLY A 39 2.15 11.79 -16.03
C GLY A 39 3.67 11.60 -15.98
N ARG A 40 4.47 12.47 -15.35
CA ARG A 40 5.95 12.39 -15.37
C ARG A 40 6.44 11.27 -14.45
N LEU A 41 7.01 10.21 -15.03
CA LEU A 41 7.45 9.02 -14.28
C LEU A 41 8.97 8.97 -14.03
N TYR A 42 9.77 9.41 -15.00
CA TYR A 42 11.23 9.33 -14.90
C TYR A 42 11.74 10.01 -13.60
N PRO A 43 12.63 9.36 -12.82
CA PRO A 43 13.47 8.21 -13.16
C PRO A 43 12.91 6.83 -12.74
N LEU A 44 11.65 6.73 -12.33
CA LEU A 44 11.12 5.48 -11.76
C LEU A 44 10.88 4.40 -12.83
N PRO A 45 11.08 3.12 -12.49
CA PRO A 45 10.77 2.00 -13.37
C PRO A 45 9.27 1.93 -13.67
N TYR A 46 8.92 1.52 -14.89
CA TYR A 46 7.54 1.32 -15.33
C TYR A 46 7.26 -0.16 -15.54
N SER A 47 6.15 -0.67 -15.02
CA SER A 47 5.61 -1.98 -15.37
C SER A 47 4.33 -1.80 -16.20
N ASP A 48 4.26 -2.48 -17.35
CA ASP A 48 3.16 -2.38 -18.32
C ASP A 48 2.15 -3.52 -18.22
N GLY A 49 2.31 -4.42 -17.23
CA GLY A 49 1.44 -5.57 -17.08
C GLY A 49 1.42 -6.17 -15.69
N ILE A 50 0.39 -6.95 -15.44
CA ILE A 50 0.22 -7.76 -14.23
C ILE A 50 0.11 -9.21 -14.68
N THR A 51 0.68 -10.13 -13.91
CA THR A 51 0.57 -11.56 -14.18
C THR A 51 -0.71 -12.12 -13.56
N ASP A 52 -1.19 -13.24 -14.11
CA ASP A 52 -2.25 -14.03 -13.47
C ASP A 52 -1.68 -15.00 -12.40
N GLU A 53 -0.38 -14.90 -12.08
CA GLU A 53 0.27 -15.68 -11.04
C GLU A 53 -0.13 -15.14 -9.66
N LYS A 54 -0.99 -15.87 -8.97
CA LYS A 54 -1.33 -15.66 -7.56
C LYS A 54 -0.50 -16.57 -6.68
N LYS A 55 0.20 -16.01 -5.69
CA LYS A 55 0.88 -16.79 -4.64
C LYS A 55 0.77 -16.12 -3.28
N ASP A 56 0.94 -16.90 -2.23
CA ASP A 56 1.06 -16.36 -0.88
C ASP A 56 2.44 -15.71 -0.73
N VAL A 57 2.43 -14.40 -0.47
CA VAL A 57 3.64 -13.63 -0.22
C VAL A 57 3.66 -13.27 1.26
N SER A 58 4.78 -13.55 1.92
CA SER A 58 4.99 -13.19 3.32
C SER A 58 5.37 -11.72 3.41
N TYR A 59 4.52 -10.93 4.06
CA TYR A 59 4.73 -9.50 4.27
C TYR A 59 4.91 -9.21 5.74
N GLU A 60 5.85 -8.32 6.05
CA GLU A 60 5.90 -7.69 7.37
C GLU A 60 4.76 -6.67 7.48
N VAL A 61 3.83 -6.94 8.39
CA VAL A 61 2.66 -6.09 8.66
C VAL A 61 2.77 -5.56 10.09
N TYR A 62 2.47 -4.27 10.22
CA TYR A 62 2.44 -3.57 11.50
C TYR A 62 1.00 -3.38 11.93
N THR A 63 0.68 -3.81 13.15
CA THR A 63 -0.65 -3.62 13.74
C THR A 63 -0.55 -2.61 14.87
N LEU A 64 -1.24 -1.48 14.74
CA LEU A 64 -1.37 -0.45 15.76
C LEU A 64 -2.80 -0.47 16.30
N GLU A 65 -2.95 -0.59 17.62
CA GLU A 65 -4.27 -0.78 18.21
C GLU A 65 -4.40 -0.21 19.62
N ASN A 66 -5.65 0.04 20.02
CA ASN A 66 -6.05 0.31 21.39
C ASN A 66 -7.30 -0.52 21.72
N GLU A 67 -8.03 -0.20 22.79
CA GLU A 67 -9.23 -0.95 23.16
C GLU A 67 -10.41 -0.80 22.17
N TYR A 68 -10.40 0.22 21.31
CA TYR A 68 -11.51 0.55 20.41
C TYR A 68 -11.24 0.17 18.96
N ILE A 69 -10.03 0.42 18.46
CA ILE A 69 -9.70 0.26 17.05
C ILE A 69 -8.38 -0.47 16.84
N GLN A 70 -8.26 -1.12 15.69
CA GLN A 70 -7.04 -1.73 15.19
C GLN A 70 -6.81 -1.28 13.75
N THR A 71 -5.58 -0.88 13.42
CA THR A 71 -5.18 -0.62 12.04
C THR A 71 -3.96 -1.44 11.65
N LYS A 72 -3.92 -1.88 10.39
CA LYS A 72 -2.78 -2.60 9.82
C LYS A 72 -2.08 -1.75 8.78
N ILE A 73 -0.76 -1.65 8.85
CA ILE A 73 0.09 -0.88 7.95
C ILE A 73 1.03 -1.84 7.23
N LEU A 74 1.20 -1.63 5.92
CA LEU A 74 2.08 -2.41 5.05
C LEU A 74 3.18 -1.54 4.45
N PRO A 75 4.37 -1.45 5.09
CA PRO A 75 5.51 -0.72 4.55
C PRO A 75 5.95 -1.22 3.18
N ALA A 76 5.87 -2.53 2.93
CA ALA A 76 6.29 -3.14 1.66
C ALA A 76 5.51 -2.65 0.43
N ILE A 77 4.29 -2.12 0.62
CA ILE A 77 3.46 -1.58 -0.45
C ILE A 77 2.99 -0.19 -0.05
N GLY A 78 3.88 0.76 -0.29
CA GLY A 78 3.61 2.16 -0.21
C GLY A 78 3.42 2.73 1.20
N GLY A 79 3.64 1.92 2.24
CA GLY A 79 3.26 2.28 3.61
C GLY A 79 1.74 2.30 3.80
N LYS A 80 0.98 1.63 2.94
CA LYS A 80 -0.48 1.69 2.91
C LYS A 80 -1.08 1.23 4.23
N ILE A 81 -2.10 1.93 4.72
CA ILE A 81 -2.97 1.40 5.76
C ILE A 81 -3.89 0.37 5.10
N LEU A 82 -3.66 -0.91 5.34
CA LEU A 82 -4.42 -2.02 4.74
C LEU A 82 -5.84 -2.12 5.25
N SER A 83 -6.04 -1.85 6.54
CA SER A 83 -7.34 -2.00 7.20
C SER A 83 -7.46 -1.13 8.43
N GLY A 84 -8.71 -0.90 8.83
CA GLY A 84 -9.12 -0.25 10.06
C GLY A 84 -10.34 -1.00 10.56
N TYR A 85 -10.22 -1.58 11.75
CA TYR A 85 -11.22 -2.45 12.35
C TYR A 85 -11.72 -1.83 13.65
N ASP A 86 -13.04 -1.69 13.75
CA ASP A 86 -13.75 -1.27 14.96
C ASP A 86 -13.97 -2.52 15.82
N LYS A 87 -13.30 -2.57 16.98
CA LYS A 87 -13.38 -3.69 17.92
C LYS A 87 -14.69 -3.69 18.72
N VAL A 88 -15.33 -2.53 18.87
CA VAL A 88 -16.60 -2.39 19.58
C VAL A 88 -17.73 -2.83 18.66
N GLY A 89 -17.75 -2.31 17.45
CA GLY A 89 -18.75 -2.64 16.43
C GLY A 89 -18.50 -3.95 15.70
N SER A 90 -17.30 -4.52 15.81
CA SER A 90 -16.87 -5.76 15.13
C SER A 90 -16.93 -5.71 13.60
N TYR A 91 -16.51 -4.59 12.99
CA TYR A 91 -16.49 -4.43 11.52
C TYR A 91 -15.26 -3.66 11.02
N ASP A 92 -14.89 -3.90 9.75
CA ASP A 92 -13.88 -3.08 9.06
C ASP A 92 -14.50 -1.74 8.63
N PHE A 93 -14.08 -0.63 9.26
CA PHE A 93 -14.51 0.71 8.87
C PHE A 93 -13.68 1.30 7.71
N ILE A 94 -12.55 0.65 7.38
CA ILE A 94 -11.79 0.89 6.15
C ILE A 94 -11.95 -0.32 5.25
N TYR A 95 -12.28 -0.11 3.96
CA TYR A 95 -12.40 -1.19 2.98
C TYR A 95 -11.11 -2.03 2.92
N ARG A 96 -11.18 -3.25 3.45
CA ARG A 96 -10.07 -4.20 3.51
C ARG A 96 -10.08 -5.13 2.30
N ASN A 97 -8.96 -5.18 1.58
CA ASN A 97 -8.71 -6.23 0.60
C ASN A 97 -7.93 -7.38 1.25
N HIS A 98 -8.48 -8.59 1.16
CA HIS A 98 -7.81 -9.82 1.64
C HIS A 98 -6.81 -10.39 0.63
N VAL A 99 -6.68 -9.75 -0.54
CA VAL A 99 -5.80 -10.14 -1.63
C VAL A 99 -5.13 -8.88 -2.18
N ILE A 100 -3.82 -8.94 -2.42
CA ILE A 100 -3.10 -7.88 -3.13
C ILE A 100 -3.20 -8.20 -4.62
N LYS A 101 -4.19 -7.61 -5.28
CA LYS A 101 -4.35 -7.71 -6.74
C LYS A 101 -4.14 -6.32 -7.37
N PRO A 102 -2.95 -6.03 -7.90
CA PRO A 102 -2.72 -4.75 -8.54
C PRO A 102 -3.55 -4.60 -9.81
N ALA A 103 -3.78 -3.36 -10.20
CA ALA A 103 -4.28 -2.93 -11.51
C ALA A 103 -3.31 -1.91 -12.11
N LEU A 104 -3.32 -1.73 -13.44
CA LEU A 104 -2.48 -0.74 -14.14
C LEU A 104 -3.01 0.69 -14.00
N VAL A 105 -3.19 1.11 -12.75
CA VAL A 105 -3.75 2.41 -12.35
C VAL A 105 -2.66 3.29 -11.71
N GLY A 106 -1.53 2.73 -11.30
CA GLY A 106 -0.39 3.49 -10.79
C GLY A 106 0.38 4.18 -11.92
N LEU A 107 1.04 5.31 -11.62
CA LEU A 107 1.87 5.98 -12.64
C LEU A 107 3.00 5.07 -13.14
N ALA A 108 3.62 4.33 -12.21
CA ALA A 108 4.63 3.31 -12.45
C ALA A 108 4.06 1.94 -12.88
N GLY A 109 2.73 1.82 -13.06
CA GLY A 109 2.05 0.57 -13.39
C GLY A 109 1.16 0.10 -12.26
N ALA A 110 1.72 -0.68 -11.33
CA ALA A 110 0.95 -1.34 -10.27
C ALA A 110 0.36 -0.35 -9.25
N TRP A 111 -0.92 -0.54 -8.92
CA TRP A 111 -1.64 0.12 -7.83
C TRP A 111 -2.70 -0.83 -7.27
N ILE A 112 -3.01 -0.73 -5.97
CA ILE A 112 -4.02 -1.59 -5.30
C ILE A 112 -5.15 -0.78 -4.66
N SER A 113 -6.37 -1.31 -4.81
CA SER A 113 -7.56 -0.77 -4.16
C SER A 113 -7.65 -1.15 -2.68
N GLY A 114 -8.62 -0.55 -1.97
CA GLY A 114 -8.81 -0.73 -0.54
C GLY A 114 -7.83 0.10 0.30
N GLY A 115 -7.98 0.02 1.61
CA GLY A 115 -7.13 0.71 2.57
C GLY A 115 -7.15 2.23 2.46
N ILE A 116 -6.12 2.86 3.02
CA ILE A 116 -5.79 4.28 2.82
C ILE A 116 -4.40 4.37 2.20
N GLU A 117 -4.30 5.08 1.09
CA GLU A 117 -3.06 5.33 0.36
C GLU A 117 -2.53 6.73 0.66
N PHE A 118 -1.22 6.81 0.89
CA PHE A 118 -0.51 8.08 1.00
C PHE A 118 -0.12 8.60 -0.38
N ASN A 119 -0.69 9.74 -0.77
CA ASN A 119 -0.52 10.33 -2.09
C ASN A 119 0.27 11.64 -2.01
N TRP A 120 1.57 11.56 -2.26
CA TRP A 120 2.45 12.72 -2.40
C TRP A 120 3.64 12.35 -3.30
N PRO A 121 4.10 13.23 -4.21
CA PRO A 121 3.55 14.56 -4.53
C PRO A 121 2.36 14.53 -5.52
N GLN A 122 1.94 13.36 -5.99
CA GLN A 122 0.89 13.18 -6.99
C GLN A 122 -0.13 12.11 -6.56
N HIS A 123 -1.34 12.18 -7.10
CA HIS A 123 -2.38 11.15 -6.97
C HIS A 123 -2.55 10.36 -8.30
N HIS A 124 -2.48 9.02 -8.30
CA HIS A 124 -1.84 8.20 -7.27
C HIS A 124 -0.32 8.41 -7.23
N ARG A 125 0.32 8.24 -6.08
CA ARG A 125 1.77 8.51 -6.01
C ARG A 125 2.55 7.51 -6.87
N PRO A 126 3.67 7.92 -7.50
CA PRO A 126 4.40 7.03 -8.41
C PRO A 126 4.94 5.75 -7.74
N THR A 127 5.31 5.83 -6.46
CA THR A 127 5.85 4.73 -5.65
C THR A 127 4.78 4.07 -4.76
N THR A 128 3.50 4.10 -5.17
CA THR A 128 2.38 3.54 -4.40
C THR A 128 2.54 2.04 -4.12
N PHE A 129 3.20 1.31 -5.04
CA PHE A 129 3.45 -0.12 -4.92
C PHE A 129 4.90 -0.46 -4.52
N SER A 130 5.70 0.55 -4.14
CA SER A 130 7.08 0.37 -3.72
C SER A 130 7.19 0.29 -2.20
N PRO A 131 8.19 -0.42 -1.64
CA PRO A 131 8.45 -0.36 -0.21
C PRO A 131 8.80 1.07 0.23
N VAL A 132 8.53 1.38 1.50
CA VAL A 132 8.94 2.64 2.14
C VAL A 132 9.77 2.37 3.38
N ASP A 133 10.64 3.32 3.69
CA ASP A 133 11.28 3.40 5.00
C ASP A 133 10.26 3.88 6.04
N TYR A 134 10.44 3.44 7.28
CA TYR A 134 9.58 3.79 8.41
C TYR A 134 10.38 3.79 9.71
N LEU A 135 9.83 4.49 10.70
CA LEU A 135 10.34 4.53 12.07
C LEU A 135 9.18 4.28 13.03
N LEU A 136 9.48 3.64 14.15
CA LEU A 136 8.54 3.44 15.25
C LEU A 136 8.92 4.42 16.34
N ILE A 137 7.99 5.30 16.72
CA ILE A 137 8.23 6.36 17.69
C ILE A 137 7.09 6.36 18.69
N GLU A 138 7.42 6.21 19.97
CA GLU A 138 6.53 6.48 21.09
C GLU A 138 6.74 7.93 21.53
N ASN A 139 5.66 8.69 21.64
CA ASN A 139 5.69 10.09 22.06
C ASN A 139 4.93 10.24 23.39
N PRO A 140 5.24 11.27 24.20
CA PRO A 140 4.39 11.64 25.33
C PRO A 140 2.98 12.01 24.87
N ASP A 141 1.97 11.62 25.66
CA ASP A 141 0.57 12.07 25.50
C ASP A 141 0.40 13.57 25.75
#